data_AF-A0A2A4C5W2-F1
#
_entry.id   AF-A0A2A4C5W2-F1
#
_cell.length_a   1.000
_cell.length_b   1.000
_cell.length_c   1.000
_cell.angle_alpha   90.00
_cell.angle_beta   90.00
_cell.angle_gamma   90.00
#
_symmetry.space_group_name_H-M   'P 1'
#
loop_
_entity.id
_entity.type
_entity.pdbx_description
1 polymer ?
#
loop_
_entity_poly.entity_id
_entity_poly.type
_entity_poly.pdbx_seq_one_letter_code
_entity_poly.pdbx_strand_id
1 'polypeptide(L)'
;MNQSRVKGTLVRTTLLVALTAGLAVSLQGCVLGVLGAAAGGGALIATDRRTLGAQTEDREIQVKSLTQINNGLPDQSHVNVTVFNRRVLLTGEVPNDASKQRAEEIVRGINNVNGIVNELSVEPASSLSSRANDSYLEGRVKSELIATKGLSANYYKVVSERGNIYLMGLVTVDEGNRGADAASQVPGVEKVVKVFQYIQPQDAQALQAASPSDASGAQAAAVPADSATVGAVPDASVQSTPLQPPAPISNSSSVHPGNPKATPQ
;
A
#
# COMPACT_ATOMS: atom_id res chain seq x y z
N MET A 1 -40.33 -38.86 27.67
CA MET A 1 -39.30 -38.44 26.69
C MET A 1 -39.21 -36.92 26.69
N ASN A 2 -38.02 -36.37 26.95
CA ASN A 2 -37.80 -34.98 27.41
C ASN A 2 -38.03 -33.91 26.32
N GLN A 3 -39.16 -33.22 26.41
CA GLN A 3 -39.53 -32.04 25.61
C GLN A 3 -38.52 -30.89 25.70
N SER A 4 -37.73 -30.79 26.79
CA SER A 4 -36.75 -29.72 27.00
C SER A 4 -35.47 -29.89 26.19
N ARG A 5 -35.04 -31.13 25.90
CA ARG A 5 -33.83 -31.40 25.10
C ARG A 5 -34.07 -31.15 23.61
N VAL A 6 -35.29 -31.40 23.14
CA VAL A 6 -35.69 -31.20 21.73
C VAL A 6 -35.72 -29.71 21.38
N LYS A 7 -36.22 -28.85 22.28
CA LYS A 7 -36.24 -27.38 22.09
C LYS A 7 -34.83 -26.78 22.02
N GLY A 8 -33.91 -27.23 22.88
CA GLY A 8 -32.53 -26.73 22.88
C GLY A 8 -31.74 -27.09 21.62
N THR A 9 -31.95 -28.29 21.08
CA THR A 9 -31.32 -28.71 19.82
C THR A 9 -31.90 -27.97 18.62
N LEU A 10 -33.22 -27.75 18.59
CA LEU A 10 -33.89 -26.97 17.52
C LEU A 10 -33.48 -25.50 17.49
N VAL A 11 -33.31 -24.86 18.65
CA VAL A 11 -32.86 -23.46 18.74
C VAL A 11 -31.39 -23.31 18.31
N ARG A 12 -30.53 -24.28 18.66
CA ARG A 12 -29.12 -24.27 18.25
C ARG A 12 -28.95 -24.51 16.75
N THR A 13 -29.74 -25.41 16.16
CA THR A 13 -29.69 -25.64 14.71
C THR A 13 -30.24 -24.46 13.92
N THR A 14 -31.32 -23.81 14.39
CA THR A 14 -31.82 -22.58 13.73
C THR A 14 -30.83 -21.41 13.85
N LEU A 15 -30.17 -21.24 15.01
CA LEU A 15 -29.14 -20.20 15.16
C LEU A 15 -27.92 -20.45 14.26
N LEU A 16 -27.47 -21.70 14.15
CA LEU A 16 -26.34 -22.06 13.28
C LEU A 16 -26.68 -21.88 11.80
N VAL A 17 -27.89 -22.23 11.37
CA VAL A 17 -28.34 -22.02 9.97
C VAL A 17 -28.52 -20.53 9.66
N ALA A 18 -29.01 -19.73 10.61
CA ALA A 18 -29.12 -18.28 10.44
C ALA A 18 -27.75 -17.60 10.37
N LEU A 19 -26.77 -18.05 11.17
CA LEU A 19 -25.41 -17.51 11.15
C LEU A 19 -24.66 -17.87 9.87
N THR A 20 -24.79 -19.10 9.36
CA THR A 20 -24.17 -19.49 8.09
C THR A 20 -24.84 -18.83 6.88
N ALA A 21 -26.17 -18.65 6.89
CA ALA A 21 -26.87 -17.89 5.86
C ALA A 21 -26.50 -16.41 5.87
N GLY A 22 -26.36 -15.79 7.05
CA GLY A 22 -25.89 -14.40 7.17
C GLY A 22 -24.46 -14.20 6.66
N LEU A 23 -23.56 -15.16 6.94
CA LEU A 23 -22.18 -15.12 6.45
C LEU A 23 -22.12 -15.31 4.91
N ALA A 24 -22.97 -16.16 4.34
CA ALA A 24 -23.05 -16.35 2.89
C ALA A 24 -23.56 -15.10 2.14
N VAL A 25 -24.49 -14.34 2.72
CA VAL A 25 -24.98 -13.06 2.15
C VAL A 25 -23.91 -11.97 2.24
N SER A 26 -23.08 -11.96 3.30
CA SER A 26 -21.95 -11.02 3.41
C SER A 26 -20.80 -11.30 2.42
N LEU A 27 -20.73 -12.51 1.84
CA LEU A 27 -19.70 -12.88 0.86
C LEU A 27 -20.04 -12.48 -0.59
N GLN A 28 -21.31 -12.15 -0.88
CA GLN A 28 -21.72 -11.69 -2.22
C GLN A 28 -21.29 -10.25 -2.54
N GLY A 29 -20.69 -9.55 -1.56
CA GLY A 29 -20.06 -8.23 -1.77
C GLY A 29 -18.87 -8.22 -2.74
N CYS A 30 -18.31 -9.38 -3.12
CA CYS A 30 -17.22 -9.46 -4.09
C CYS A 30 -17.66 -9.55 -5.56
N VAL A 31 -18.94 -9.83 -5.86
CA VAL A 31 -19.41 -10.01 -7.25
C VAL A 31 -20.11 -8.77 -7.82
N LEU A 32 -20.58 -7.87 -6.94
CA LEU A 32 -21.18 -6.60 -7.38
C LEU A 32 -20.17 -5.66 -8.07
N GLY A 33 -18.86 -5.92 -7.96
CA GLY A 33 -17.84 -5.22 -8.75
C GLY A 33 -17.78 -5.65 -10.23
N VAL A 34 -18.29 -6.83 -10.60
CA VAL A 34 -18.16 -7.36 -11.98
C VAL A 34 -19.33 -6.95 -12.86
N LEU A 35 -20.54 -6.81 -12.29
CA LEU A 35 -21.74 -6.41 -13.05
C LEU A 35 -21.92 -4.89 -13.13
N GLY A 36 -21.26 -4.11 -12.25
CA GLY A 36 -21.21 -2.65 -12.35
C GLY A 36 -20.36 -2.12 -13.52
N ALA A 37 -19.55 -2.98 -14.15
CA ALA A 37 -18.73 -2.61 -15.30
C ALA A 37 -19.55 -2.36 -16.58
N ALA A 38 -20.74 -2.96 -16.71
CA ALA A 38 -21.51 -2.91 -17.95
C ALA A 38 -22.44 -1.69 -18.10
N ALA A 39 -22.78 -0.98 -17.03
CA ALA A 39 -23.77 0.12 -17.07
C ALA A 39 -23.21 1.52 -16.74
N GLY A 40 -21.91 1.66 -16.44
CA GLY A 40 -21.29 2.97 -16.17
C GLY A 40 -19.95 2.97 -15.45
N GLY A 41 -19.20 1.86 -15.47
CA GLY A 41 -18.00 1.66 -14.65
C GLY A 41 -16.72 1.31 -15.42
N GLY A 42 -16.60 1.71 -16.69
CA GLY A 42 -15.48 1.30 -17.55
C GLY A 42 -14.13 2.01 -17.34
N ALA A 43 -14.02 2.98 -16.43
CA ALA A 43 -12.87 3.90 -16.39
C ALA A 43 -11.85 3.68 -15.25
N LEU A 44 -11.99 2.64 -14.42
CA LEU A 44 -11.09 2.46 -13.26
C LEU A 44 -10.00 1.39 -13.45
N ILE A 45 -9.78 0.91 -14.67
CA ILE A 45 -8.82 -0.18 -14.90
C ILE A 45 -7.48 0.37 -15.43
N ALA A 46 -6.46 0.22 -14.58
CA ALA A 46 -5.01 0.33 -14.81
C ALA A 46 -4.42 1.73 -15.15
N THR A 47 -4.34 2.60 -14.14
CA THR A 47 -3.47 3.81 -14.16
C THR A 47 -2.06 3.54 -13.62
N ASP A 48 -1.67 2.28 -13.41
CA ASP A 48 -0.29 1.93 -13.04
C ASP A 48 0.62 2.13 -14.27
N ARG A 49 1.76 2.79 -14.08
CA ARG A 49 2.78 3.01 -15.12
C ARG A 49 3.60 1.76 -15.43
N ARG A 50 3.43 0.68 -14.65
CA ARG A 50 4.11 -0.61 -14.85
C ARG A 50 3.31 -1.54 -15.75
N THR A 51 4.03 -2.24 -16.62
CA THR A 51 3.44 -3.31 -17.44
C THR A 51 2.99 -4.48 -16.56
N LEU A 52 2.02 -5.27 -17.04
CA LEU A 52 1.58 -6.49 -16.36
C LEU A 52 2.72 -7.50 -16.19
N GLY A 53 3.66 -7.53 -17.14
CA GLY A 53 4.88 -8.33 -17.03
C GLY A 53 5.76 -7.92 -15.87
N ALA A 54 5.99 -6.61 -15.69
CA ALA A 54 6.74 -6.08 -14.56
C ALA A 54 6.06 -6.36 -13.21
N GLN A 55 4.72 -6.27 -13.13
CA GLN A 55 3.98 -6.61 -11.91
C GLN A 55 4.08 -8.10 -11.56
N THR A 56 4.02 -8.97 -12.57
CA THR A 56 4.16 -10.42 -12.39
C THR A 56 5.55 -10.76 -11.87
N GLU A 57 6.57 -10.16 -12.45
CA GLU A 57 7.97 -10.34 -12.04
C GLU A 57 8.24 -9.76 -10.64
N ASP A 58 7.71 -8.58 -10.32
CA ASP A 58 7.78 -7.99 -8.98
C ASP A 58 7.21 -8.97 -7.93
N ARG A 59 6.08 -9.63 -8.26
CA ARG A 59 5.47 -10.61 -7.38
C ARG A 59 6.31 -11.87 -7.23
N GLU A 60 6.92 -12.35 -8.30
CA GLU A 60 7.85 -13.48 -8.26
C GLU A 60 9.06 -13.18 -7.36
N ILE A 61 9.69 -12.03 -7.55
CA ILE A 61 10.81 -11.56 -6.71
C ILE A 61 10.37 -11.49 -5.25
N GLN A 62 9.20 -10.92 -4.97
CA GLN A 62 8.69 -10.78 -3.61
C GLN A 62 8.49 -12.14 -2.92
N VAL A 63 7.86 -13.10 -3.60
CA VAL A 63 7.61 -14.44 -3.06
C VAL A 63 8.92 -15.18 -2.80
N LYS A 64 9.86 -15.13 -3.75
CA LYS A 64 11.18 -15.76 -3.59
C LYS A 64 11.97 -15.13 -2.44
N SER A 65 11.95 -13.80 -2.35
CA SER A 65 12.63 -13.04 -1.29
C SER A 65 12.09 -13.41 0.08
N LEU A 66 10.77 -13.36 0.25
CA LEU A 66 10.14 -13.71 1.52
C LEU A 66 10.44 -15.15 1.93
N THR A 67 10.36 -16.10 0.99
CA THR A 67 10.66 -17.52 1.26
C THR A 67 12.11 -17.71 1.69
N GLN A 68 13.07 -17.14 0.95
CA GLN A 68 14.48 -17.31 1.27
C GLN A 68 14.89 -16.57 2.54
N ILE A 69 14.30 -15.41 2.82
CA ILE A 69 14.52 -14.66 4.06
C ILE A 69 14.00 -15.45 5.26
N ASN A 70 12.79 -15.98 5.20
CA ASN A 70 12.22 -16.79 6.28
C ASN A 70 13.04 -18.06 6.57
N ASN A 71 13.68 -18.65 5.54
CA ASN A 71 14.54 -19.82 5.71
C ASN A 71 15.98 -19.46 6.14
N GLY A 72 16.41 -18.22 5.89
CA GLY A 72 17.80 -17.79 6.02
C GLY A 72 18.07 -16.85 7.21
N LEU A 73 17.02 -16.37 7.88
CA LEU A 73 17.11 -15.53 9.07
C LEU A 73 16.59 -16.22 10.33
N PRO A 74 17.01 -15.79 11.52
CA PRO A 74 16.45 -16.26 12.79
C PRO A 74 14.95 -15.95 12.93
N ASP A 75 14.19 -16.83 13.59
CA ASP A 75 12.73 -16.71 13.82
C ASP A 75 12.29 -15.41 14.51
N GLN A 76 13.20 -14.78 15.27
CA GLN A 76 12.98 -13.50 15.93
C GLN A 76 13.03 -12.28 14.99
N SER A 77 13.40 -12.48 13.72
CA SER A 77 13.48 -11.42 12.72
C SER A 77 12.10 -11.18 12.11
N HIS A 78 11.69 -9.92 12.05
CA HIS A 78 10.48 -9.51 11.35
C HIS A 78 10.87 -8.71 10.11
N VAL A 79 10.90 -9.37 8.96
CA VAL A 79 11.30 -8.72 7.71
C VAL A 79 10.13 -8.69 6.74
N ASN A 80 9.75 -7.49 6.33
CA ASN A 80 8.80 -7.23 5.26
C ASN A 80 9.56 -6.94 3.98
N VAL A 81 9.14 -7.59 2.89
CA VAL A 81 9.72 -7.39 1.56
C VAL A 81 8.70 -6.74 0.65
N THR A 82 9.00 -5.56 0.16
CA THR A 82 8.20 -4.89 -0.87
C THR A 82 9.00 -4.75 -2.15
N VAL A 83 8.38 -5.07 -3.28
CA VAL A 83 9.01 -4.98 -4.59
C VAL A 83 8.20 -4.04 -5.48
N PHE A 84 8.88 -3.13 -6.15
CA PHE A 84 8.26 -2.22 -7.12
C PHE A 84 9.23 -1.95 -8.26
N ASN A 85 8.84 -2.35 -9.48
CA ASN A 85 9.64 -2.21 -10.70
C ASN A 85 11.07 -2.73 -10.48
N ARG A 86 11.18 -4.01 -10.08
CA ARG A 86 12.43 -4.75 -9.80
C ARG A 86 13.34 -4.15 -8.73
N ARG A 87 12.88 -3.13 -7.99
CA ARG A 87 13.56 -2.60 -6.81
C ARG A 87 12.94 -3.18 -5.56
N VAL A 88 13.78 -3.75 -4.70
CA VAL A 88 13.37 -4.37 -3.44
C VAL A 88 13.61 -3.39 -2.30
N LEU A 89 12.60 -3.20 -1.47
CA LEU A 89 12.67 -2.52 -0.19
C LEU A 89 12.55 -3.58 0.92
N LEU A 90 13.52 -3.59 1.81
CA LEU A 90 13.51 -4.39 3.04
C LEU A 90 13.21 -3.48 4.22
N THR A 91 12.13 -3.76 4.94
CA THR A 91 11.69 -3.04 6.15
C THR A 91 11.40 -4.01 7.28
N GLY A 92 11.34 -3.50 8.50
CA GLY A 92 11.08 -4.27 9.71
C GLY A 92 12.29 -4.33 10.63
N GLU A 93 12.36 -5.37 11.46
CA GLU A 93 13.31 -5.48 12.55
C GLU A 93 14.11 -6.79 12.54
N VAL A 94 15.39 -6.66 12.87
CA VAL A 94 16.33 -7.78 12.95
C VAL A 94 17.14 -7.70 14.26
N PRO A 95 17.60 -8.84 14.80
CA PRO A 95 18.27 -8.87 16.11
C PRO A 95 19.68 -8.28 16.11
N ASN A 96 20.36 -8.21 14.94
CA ASN A 96 21.72 -7.70 14.81
C ASN A 96 22.05 -7.29 13.36
N ASP A 97 23.14 -6.53 13.19
CA ASP A 97 23.62 -6.10 11.87
C ASP A 97 24.00 -7.27 10.95
N ALA A 98 24.45 -8.40 11.50
CA ALA A 98 24.75 -9.58 10.70
C ALA A 98 23.48 -10.12 10.01
N SER A 99 22.35 -10.12 10.69
CA SER A 99 21.04 -10.49 10.13
C SER A 99 20.58 -9.48 9.09
N LYS A 100 20.83 -8.18 9.31
CA LYS A 100 20.57 -7.11 8.33
C LYS A 100 21.34 -7.33 7.02
N GLN A 101 22.64 -7.63 7.12
CA GLN A 101 23.49 -7.90 5.97
C GLN A 101 23.08 -9.20 5.28
N ARG A 102 22.78 -10.25 6.06
CA ARG A 102 22.33 -11.54 5.53
C ARG A 102 21.04 -11.43 4.73
N ALA A 103 20.08 -10.64 5.21
CA ALA A 103 18.83 -10.38 4.48
C ALA A 103 19.11 -9.76 3.10
N GLU A 104 20.02 -8.81 3.04
CA GLU A 104 20.42 -8.17 1.78
C GLU A 104 21.11 -9.14 0.82
N GLU A 105 22.03 -9.98 1.32
CA GLU A 105 22.70 -11.01 0.51
C GLU A 105 21.73 -12.01 -0.10
N ILE A 106 20.73 -12.45 0.69
CA ILE A 106 19.69 -13.36 0.23
C ILE A 106 18.95 -12.74 -0.96
N VAL A 107 18.49 -11.50 -0.82
CA VAL A 107 17.78 -10.78 -1.89
C VAL A 107 18.68 -10.55 -3.11
N ARG A 108 19.96 -10.26 -2.88
CA ARG A 108 20.95 -10.08 -3.96
C ARG A 108 21.14 -11.34 -4.79
N GLY A 109 20.92 -12.52 -4.22
CA GLY A 109 20.96 -13.79 -4.93
C GLY A 109 19.77 -14.02 -5.88
N ILE A 110 18.70 -13.22 -5.79
CA ILE A 110 17.47 -13.42 -6.56
C ILE A 110 17.59 -12.74 -7.92
N ASN A 111 17.19 -13.48 -8.96
CA ASN A 111 17.22 -12.98 -10.34
C ASN A 111 16.27 -11.80 -10.55
N ASN A 112 16.62 -10.96 -11.51
CA ASN A 112 15.89 -9.77 -11.94
C ASN A 112 15.72 -8.69 -10.86
N VAL A 113 16.51 -8.74 -9.78
CA VAL A 113 16.58 -7.65 -8.81
C VAL A 113 17.52 -6.57 -9.35
N ASN A 114 17.00 -5.37 -9.61
CA ASN A 114 17.80 -4.25 -10.11
C ASN A 114 18.49 -3.49 -8.98
N GLY A 115 17.81 -3.32 -7.85
CA GLY A 115 18.36 -2.59 -6.71
C GLY A 115 17.67 -2.97 -5.41
N ILE A 116 18.40 -2.83 -4.32
CA ILE A 116 17.99 -3.22 -2.97
C ILE A 116 18.16 -2.01 -2.07
N VAL A 117 17.11 -1.68 -1.33
CA VAL A 117 17.10 -0.62 -0.32
C VAL A 117 16.83 -1.28 1.01
N ASN A 118 17.80 -1.17 1.94
CA ASN A 118 17.80 -1.91 3.19
C ASN A 118 17.54 -0.98 4.38
N GLU A 119 16.26 -0.86 4.72
CA GLU A 119 15.73 -0.04 5.83
C GLU A 119 15.40 -0.89 7.06
N LEU A 120 16.03 -2.07 7.18
CA LEU A 120 15.90 -2.90 8.39
C LEU A 120 16.50 -2.19 9.60
N SER A 121 15.77 -2.20 10.71
CA SER A 121 16.23 -1.65 11.99
C SER A 121 16.73 -2.77 12.90
N VAL A 122 17.83 -2.51 13.62
CA VAL A 122 18.38 -3.47 14.59
C VAL A 122 17.68 -3.26 15.93
N GLU A 123 16.47 -3.79 16.04
CA GLU A 123 15.57 -3.58 17.19
C GLU A 123 14.73 -4.84 17.46
N PRO A 124 14.08 -4.93 18.64
CA PRO A 124 13.06 -5.95 18.88
C PRO A 124 11.86 -5.78 17.94
N ALA A 125 11.23 -6.90 17.57
CA ALA A 125 10.05 -6.92 16.71
C ALA A 125 8.93 -6.01 17.24
N SER A 126 8.28 -5.29 16.33
CA SER A 126 7.15 -4.41 16.64
C SER A 126 5.99 -5.15 17.31
N SER A 127 5.32 -4.46 18.24
CA SER A 127 4.10 -4.95 18.89
C SER A 127 2.91 -4.98 17.92
N LEU A 128 1.91 -5.81 18.20
CA LEU A 128 0.70 -5.90 17.36
C LEU A 128 -0.04 -4.56 17.23
N SER A 129 -0.01 -3.72 18.27
CA SER A 129 -0.60 -2.38 18.23
C SER A 129 0.14 -1.43 17.30
N SER A 130 1.48 -1.49 17.27
CA SER A 130 2.28 -0.72 16.30
C SER A 130 1.91 -1.10 14.87
N ARG A 131 1.82 -2.40 14.57
CA ARG A 131 1.48 -2.90 13.22
C ARG A 131 0.07 -2.55 12.79
N ALA A 132 -0.88 -2.57 13.73
CA ALA A 132 -2.24 -2.11 13.48
C ALA A 132 -2.27 -0.60 13.16
N ASN A 133 -1.50 0.19 13.89
CA ASN A 133 -1.34 1.62 13.61
C ASN A 133 -0.67 1.85 12.24
N ASP A 134 0.34 1.06 11.87
CA ASP A 134 1.00 1.16 10.56
C ASP A 134 0.04 0.91 9.39
N SER A 135 -0.81 -0.12 9.51
CA SER A 135 -1.82 -0.41 8.49
C SER A 135 -2.83 0.74 8.35
N TYR A 136 -3.17 1.37 9.48
CA TYR A 136 -4.04 2.56 9.49
C TYR A 136 -3.35 3.78 8.88
N LEU A 137 -2.09 4.03 9.21
CA LEU A 137 -1.28 5.11 8.64
C LEU A 137 -1.10 4.95 7.13
N GLU A 138 -0.82 3.73 6.64
CA GLU A 138 -0.73 3.45 5.20
C GLU A 138 -2.02 3.86 4.48
N GLY A 139 -3.18 3.50 5.03
CA GLY A 139 -4.49 3.90 4.50
C GLY A 139 -4.65 5.43 4.45
N ARG A 140 -4.29 6.13 5.54
CA ARG A 140 -4.38 7.60 5.60
C ARG A 140 -3.47 8.30 4.62
N VAL A 141 -2.21 7.85 4.52
CA VAL A 141 -1.26 8.38 3.53
C VAL A 141 -1.77 8.16 2.12
N LYS A 142 -2.33 6.97 1.84
CA LYS A 142 -2.93 6.70 0.54
C LYS A 142 -4.13 7.61 0.25
N SER A 143 -4.99 7.87 1.24
CA SER A 143 -6.09 8.83 1.10
C SER A 143 -5.60 10.25 0.84
N GLU A 144 -4.54 10.69 1.52
CA GLU A 144 -3.96 12.03 1.32
C GLU A 144 -3.35 12.19 -0.08
N LEU A 145 -2.69 11.14 -0.58
CA LEU A 145 -2.18 11.10 -1.95
C LEU A 145 -3.31 11.16 -3.00
N ILE A 146 -4.49 10.58 -2.71
CA ILE A 146 -5.68 10.67 -3.57
C ILE A 146 -6.26 12.09 -3.53
N ALA A 147 -6.29 12.73 -2.36
CA ALA A 147 -6.82 14.08 -2.18
C ALA A 147 -5.92 15.14 -2.84
N THR A 148 -4.62 14.84 -2.99
CA THR A 148 -3.64 15.75 -3.59
C THR A 148 -3.87 15.90 -5.11
N LYS A 149 -4.33 17.08 -5.53
CA LYS A 149 -4.63 17.39 -6.93
C LYS A 149 -3.42 17.18 -7.84
N GLY A 150 -3.62 16.50 -8.97
CA GLY A 150 -2.54 16.29 -9.95
C GLY A 150 -1.50 15.25 -9.53
N LEU A 151 -1.75 14.47 -8.48
CA LEU A 151 -1.06 13.21 -8.21
C LEU A 151 -2.03 12.05 -8.39
N SER A 152 -1.54 10.93 -8.93
CA SER A 152 -2.27 9.67 -8.89
C SER A 152 -1.69 8.79 -7.79
N ALA A 153 -2.51 8.35 -6.85
CA ALA A 153 -2.07 7.42 -5.80
C ALA A 153 -1.56 6.09 -6.37
N ASN A 154 -1.92 5.73 -7.61
CA ASN A 154 -1.45 4.51 -8.26
C ASN A 154 0.01 4.58 -8.73
N TYR A 155 0.63 5.77 -8.75
CA TYR A 155 2.07 5.89 -9.02
C TYR A 155 2.92 5.53 -7.80
N TYR A 156 2.29 5.44 -6.63
CA TYR A 156 2.95 5.25 -5.36
C TYR A 156 2.59 3.89 -4.77
N LYS A 157 3.62 3.15 -4.37
CA LYS A 157 3.50 2.04 -3.45
C LYS A 157 3.93 2.57 -2.08
N VAL A 158 2.96 2.71 -1.18
CA VAL A 158 3.16 3.14 0.21
C VAL A 158 3.42 1.90 1.05
N VAL A 159 4.38 1.99 1.97
CA VAL A 159 4.67 0.97 2.98
C VAL A 159 4.86 1.68 4.31
N SER A 160 4.22 1.21 5.38
CA SER A 160 4.40 1.74 6.73
C SER A 160 5.07 0.71 7.63
N GLU A 161 6.03 1.14 8.44
CA GLU A 161 6.69 0.31 9.46
C GLU A 161 7.10 1.19 10.64
N ARG A 162 6.54 0.91 11.84
CA ARG A 162 6.80 1.67 13.08
C ARG A 162 6.63 3.18 12.92
N GLY A 163 5.54 3.61 12.28
CA GLY A 163 5.28 5.03 12.01
C GLY A 163 6.15 5.65 10.91
N ASN A 164 7.12 4.92 10.36
CA ASN A 164 7.90 5.36 9.20
C ASN A 164 7.19 4.99 7.91
N ILE A 165 7.06 5.95 7.00
CA ILE A 165 6.43 5.78 5.70
C ILE A 165 7.51 5.70 4.63
N TYR A 166 7.52 4.62 3.87
CA TYR A 166 8.38 4.43 2.71
C TYR A 166 7.55 4.57 1.45
N LEU A 167 7.94 5.51 0.59
CA LEU A 167 7.27 5.77 -0.68
C LEU A 167 8.12 5.24 -1.83
N MET A 168 7.60 4.22 -2.52
CA MET A 168 8.17 3.69 -3.75
C MET A 168 7.31 4.13 -4.95
N GLY A 169 7.89 4.23 -6.14
CA GLY A 169 7.14 4.67 -7.32
C GLY A 169 8.02 4.98 -8.52
N LEU A 170 7.42 4.95 -9.72
CA LEU A 170 7.99 5.48 -10.97
C LEU A 170 7.44 6.90 -11.15
N VAL A 171 8.19 7.89 -10.66
CA VAL A 171 7.71 9.27 -10.53
C VAL A 171 8.73 10.26 -11.06
N THR A 172 8.29 11.44 -11.47
CA THR A 172 9.20 12.57 -11.69
C THR A 172 9.68 13.14 -10.34
N VAL A 173 10.71 14.00 -10.36
CA VAL A 173 11.20 14.65 -9.15
C VAL A 173 10.13 15.53 -8.50
N ASP A 174 9.32 16.23 -9.30
CA ASP A 174 8.21 17.04 -8.83
C ASP A 174 7.14 16.18 -8.15
N GLU A 175 6.69 15.13 -8.84
CA GLU A 175 5.72 14.17 -8.30
C GLU A 175 6.22 13.56 -6.98
N GLY A 176 7.46 13.08 -6.95
CA GLY A 176 8.06 12.48 -5.76
C GLY A 176 8.17 13.44 -4.57
N ASN A 177 8.52 14.71 -4.81
CA ASN A 177 8.55 15.72 -3.74
C ASN A 177 7.14 16.00 -3.22
N ARG A 178 6.18 16.26 -4.11
CA ARG A 178 4.78 16.54 -3.73
C ARG A 178 4.12 15.36 -3.01
N GLY A 179 4.41 14.13 -3.43
CA GLY A 179 3.93 12.92 -2.77
C GLY A 179 4.54 12.75 -1.38
N ALA A 180 5.83 13.06 -1.20
CA ALA A 180 6.47 13.03 0.10
C ALA A 180 5.94 14.12 1.03
N ASP A 181 5.71 15.34 0.51
CA ASP A 181 5.13 16.45 1.26
C ASP A 181 3.71 16.10 1.74
N ALA A 182 2.87 15.54 0.86
CA ALA A 182 1.53 15.07 1.22
C ALA A 182 1.58 14.00 2.33
N ALA A 183 2.45 13.00 2.19
CA ALA A 183 2.62 11.97 3.22
C ALA A 183 3.11 12.54 4.56
N SER A 184 3.98 13.55 4.54
CA SER A 184 4.54 14.17 5.76
C SER A 184 3.52 14.94 6.58
N GLN A 185 2.43 15.40 5.94
CA GLN A 185 1.36 16.15 6.60
C GLN A 185 0.40 15.23 7.36
N VAL A 186 0.49 13.92 7.19
CA VAL A 186 -0.41 12.97 7.84
C VAL A 186 -0.05 12.85 9.34
N PRO A 187 -0.97 13.20 10.26
CA PRO A 187 -0.77 13.04 11.69
C PRO A 187 -0.44 11.59 12.06
N GLY A 188 0.61 11.40 12.86
CA GLY A 188 1.08 10.10 13.32
C GLY A 188 2.20 9.50 12.48
N VAL A 189 2.56 10.12 11.35
CA VAL A 189 3.79 9.77 10.62
C VAL A 189 5.00 10.29 11.38
N GLU A 190 5.97 9.42 11.65
CA GLU A 190 7.22 9.77 12.32
C GLU A 190 8.30 10.24 11.33
N LYS A 191 8.35 9.63 10.15
CA LYS A 191 9.32 9.93 9.10
C LYS A 191 8.80 9.50 7.74
N VAL A 192 9.14 10.25 6.69
CA VAL A 192 8.90 9.85 5.30
C VAL A 192 10.23 9.55 4.62
N VAL A 193 10.36 8.37 4.02
CA VAL A 193 11.54 7.90 3.29
C VAL A 193 11.20 7.76 1.82
N LYS A 194 11.91 8.51 0.98
CA LYS A 194 11.77 8.48 -0.47
C LYS A 194 12.59 7.33 -1.05
N VAL A 195 11.90 6.34 -1.64
CA VAL A 195 12.46 5.14 -2.29
C VAL A 195 12.11 5.14 -3.78
N PHE A 196 12.05 6.32 -4.39
CA PHE A 196 11.57 6.52 -5.76
C PHE A 196 12.58 6.10 -6.83
N GLN A 197 12.03 5.66 -7.95
CA GLN A 197 12.72 5.54 -9.23
C GLN A 197 12.31 6.74 -10.07
N TYR A 198 13.23 7.69 -10.22
CA TYR A 198 12.94 8.92 -10.94
C TYR A 198 12.98 8.70 -12.45
N ILE A 199 11.90 9.10 -13.12
CA ILE A 199 11.76 9.07 -14.59
C ILE A 199 11.69 10.49 -15.15
N GLN A 200 12.02 10.65 -16.43
CA GLN A 200 11.86 11.94 -17.08
C GLN A 200 10.37 12.24 -17.31
N PRO A 201 9.95 13.52 -17.33
CA PRO A 201 8.56 13.89 -17.59
C PRO A 201 8.00 13.35 -18.92
N GLN A 202 8.86 13.20 -19.93
CA GLN A 202 8.48 12.66 -21.24
C GLN A 202 8.14 11.16 -21.16
N ASP A 203 8.95 10.39 -20.42
CA ASP A 203 8.72 8.96 -20.17
C ASP A 203 7.46 8.74 -19.32
N ALA A 204 7.18 9.63 -18.37
CA ALA A 204 6.00 9.57 -17.52
C ALA A 204 4.69 9.64 -18.33
N GLN A 205 4.66 10.48 -19.37
CA GLN A 205 3.53 10.60 -20.30
C GLN A 205 3.43 9.39 -21.23
N ALA A 206 4.57 8.88 -21.72
CA ALA A 206 4.60 7.68 -22.56
C ALA A 206 4.09 6.44 -21.81
N LEU A 207 4.49 6.26 -20.55
CA LEU A 207 4.01 5.16 -19.69
C LEU A 207 2.53 5.28 -19.35
N GLN A 208 2.00 6.49 -19.18
CA GLN A 208 0.56 6.72 -19.00
C GLN A 208 -0.25 6.40 -20.27
N ALA A 209 0.30 6.72 -21.45
CA ALA A 209 -0.34 6.44 -22.73
C ALA A 209 -0.27 4.96 -23.14
N ALA A 210 0.72 4.21 -22.65
CA ALA A 210 0.93 2.79 -22.93
C ALA A 210 0.18 1.84 -21.99
N SER A 211 -0.34 2.31 -20.86
CA SER A 211 -1.29 1.55 -20.04
C SER A 211 -2.60 1.35 -20.82
N PRO A 212 -3.24 0.15 -20.79
CA PRO A 212 -4.40 -0.15 -21.62
C PRO A 212 -5.52 0.84 -21.32
N SER A 213 -5.64 1.81 -22.22
CA SER A 213 -6.60 2.90 -22.19
C SER A 213 -7.66 2.57 -23.24
N ASP A 214 -8.78 1.98 -22.83
CA ASP A 214 -9.96 2.02 -23.67
C ASP A 214 -10.54 3.44 -23.65
N ALA A 215 -10.24 4.15 -24.74
CA ALA A 215 -11.05 5.10 -25.48
C ALA A 215 -11.74 6.30 -24.79
N SER A 216 -11.34 7.46 -25.33
CA SER A 216 -12.22 8.52 -25.85
C SER A 216 -12.83 9.49 -24.85
N GLY A 217 -12.63 10.77 -25.16
CA GLY A 217 -13.03 11.88 -24.32
C GLY A 217 -14.54 12.03 -24.19
N ALA A 218 -14.92 12.57 -23.04
CA ALA A 218 -16.16 13.29 -22.85
C ALA A 218 -15.87 14.47 -21.92
N GLN A 219 -15.84 15.67 -22.49
CA GLN A 219 -16.18 16.87 -21.76
C GLN A 219 -17.60 16.71 -21.21
N ALA A 220 -17.75 16.80 -19.88
CA ALA A 220 -19.00 17.12 -19.21
C ALA A 220 -18.60 17.87 -17.93
N ALA A 221 -18.61 19.20 -18.00
CA ALA A 221 -19.76 20.03 -17.66
C ALA A 221 -19.80 20.31 -16.16
N ALA A 222 -19.53 21.58 -15.84
CA ALA A 222 -19.74 22.19 -14.54
C ALA A 222 -21.15 21.88 -14.02
N VAL A 223 -21.22 21.47 -12.75
CA VAL A 223 -22.48 21.38 -12.00
C VAL A 223 -22.59 22.67 -11.17
N PRO A 224 -23.72 23.39 -11.17
CA PRO A 224 -23.87 24.60 -10.39
C PRO A 224 -23.88 24.29 -8.90
N ALA A 225 -23.27 25.17 -8.12
CA ALA A 225 -23.40 25.20 -6.67
C ALA A 225 -24.84 25.57 -6.31
N ASP A 226 -25.59 24.62 -5.75
CA ASP A 226 -26.85 24.90 -5.07
C ASP A 226 -26.58 25.27 -3.61
N SER A 227 -27.33 26.27 -3.16
CA SER A 227 -27.09 27.01 -1.93
C SER A 227 -27.72 26.28 -0.76
N ALA A 228 -26.93 25.54 0.01
CA ALA A 228 -27.37 25.01 1.31
C ALA A 228 -27.34 26.14 2.36
N THR A 229 -28.51 26.43 2.91
CA THR A 229 -28.80 27.48 3.87
C THR A 229 -28.16 27.24 5.24
N VAL A 230 -27.75 28.35 5.86
CA VAL A 230 -27.09 28.43 7.17
C VAL A 230 -28.08 28.05 8.27
N GLY A 231 -27.82 26.92 8.93
CA GLY A 231 -28.36 26.60 10.24
C GLY A 231 -27.27 26.84 11.29
N ALA A 232 -27.49 27.80 12.19
CA ALA A 232 -26.58 28.14 13.27
C ALA A 232 -26.36 26.93 14.21
N VAL A 233 -25.11 26.50 14.33
CA VAL A 233 -24.64 25.62 15.42
C VAL A 233 -23.96 26.50 16.48
N PRO A 234 -24.30 26.37 17.77
CA PRO A 234 -23.70 27.17 18.83
C PRO A 234 -22.22 26.82 19.04
N ASP A 235 -21.44 27.87 19.33
CA ASP A 235 -20.06 27.83 19.85
C ASP A 235 -19.92 26.79 20.96
N ALA A 236 -19.31 25.65 20.63
CA ALA A 236 -18.83 24.70 21.62
C ALA A 236 -17.42 24.26 21.21
N SER A 237 -16.44 24.87 21.87
CA SER A 237 -15.08 24.36 22.08
C SER A 237 -14.32 23.99 20.81
N VAL A 238 -13.78 25.01 20.13
CA VAL A 238 -12.59 24.84 19.29
C VAL A 238 -11.42 24.51 20.22
N GLN A 239 -11.28 23.23 20.57
CA GLN A 239 -10.02 22.73 21.08
C GLN A 239 -9.05 22.83 19.89
N SER A 240 -8.22 23.88 19.88
CA SER A 240 -7.17 24.05 18.89
C SER A 240 -6.18 22.89 19.06
N THR A 241 -6.43 21.78 18.37
CA THR A 241 -5.44 20.71 18.23
C THR A 241 -4.18 21.37 17.66
N PRO A 242 -3.05 21.32 18.38
CA PRO A 242 -1.82 21.89 17.88
C PRO A 242 -1.54 21.30 16.50
N LEU A 243 -1.27 22.15 15.51
CA LEU A 243 -0.79 21.71 14.21
C LEU A 243 0.53 20.97 14.45
N GLN A 244 0.48 19.64 14.46
CA GLN A 244 1.68 18.83 14.55
C GLN A 244 2.56 19.20 13.34
N PRO A 245 3.83 19.58 13.56
CA PRO A 245 4.71 19.90 12.44
C PRO A 245 4.80 18.71 11.48
N PRO A 246 4.95 18.95 10.16
CA PRO A 246 5.09 17.88 9.20
C PRO A 246 6.24 16.94 9.57
N ALA A 247 6.06 15.65 9.33
CA ALA A 247 7.09 14.65 9.58
C ALA A 247 8.35 14.94 8.73
N PRO A 248 9.56 14.67 9.26
CA PRO A 248 10.79 14.83 8.49
C PRO A 248 10.78 13.93 7.25
N ILE A 249 11.18 14.52 6.12
CA ILE A 249 11.34 13.83 4.83
C ILE A 249 12.83 13.56 4.60
N SER A 250 13.16 12.32 4.26
CA SER A 250 14.53 11.89 3.95
C SER A 250 14.56 11.03 2.68
N ASN A 251 15.72 10.99 2.02
CA ASN A 251 15.96 9.95 1.02
C ASN A 251 16.29 8.63 1.73
N SER A 252 16.01 7.51 1.09
CA SER A 252 16.42 6.21 1.60
C SER A 252 17.93 6.10 1.74
N SER A 253 18.36 5.08 2.48
CA SER A 253 19.71 4.53 2.39
C SER A 253 20.11 4.26 0.94
N SER A 254 21.43 4.14 0.73
CA SER A 254 22.01 3.89 -0.59
C SER A 254 21.37 2.67 -1.24
N VAL A 255 21.00 2.81 -2.53
CA VAL A 255 20.50 1.69 -3.32
C VAL A 255 21.68 0.77 -3.63
N HIS A 256 21.67 -0.43 -3.05
CA HIS A 256 22.66 -1.46 -3.34
C HIS A 256 22.29 -2.20 -4.64
N PRO A 257 23.27 -2.61 -5.46
CA PRO A 257 23.00 -3.35 -6.69
C PRO A 257 22.45 -4.75 -6.39
N GLY A 258 21.46 -5.18 -7.18
CA GLY A 258 20.93 -6.54 -7.15
C GLY A 258 21.56 -7.48 -8.18
N ASN A 259 20.87 -8.56 -8.52
CA ASN A 259 21.24 -9.47 -9.60
C ASN A 259 20.30 -9.29 -10.81
N PRO A 260 20.66 -8.46 -11.81
CA PRO A 260 19.81 -8.18 -12.97
C PRO A 260 19.81 -9.30 -14.02
N LYS A 261 20.51 -10.43 -13.80
CA LYS A 261 20.58 -11.49 -14.80
C LYS A 261 19.22 -12.17 -14.96
N ALA A 262 18.62 -12.01 -16.15
CA ALA A 262 17.57 -12.88 -16.64
C ALA A 262 18.21 -14.22 -17.00
N THR A 263 17.74 -15.33 -16.42
CA THR A 263 18.05 -16.65 -16.98
C THR A 263 17.38 -16.72 -18.36
N PRO A 264 18.07 -17.10 -19.43
CA PRO A 264 17.39 -17.53 -20.65
C PRO A 264 16.60 -18.81 -20.29
N GLN A 265 15.29 -18.79 -20.46
CA GLN A 265 14.47 -19.98 -20.62
C GLN A 265 14.12 -20.08 -22.10
#